data_AF-A0A536GVD6-F1
#
_entry.id   AF-A0A536GVD6-F1
#
_cell.length_a   1.000
_cell.length_b   1.000
_cell.length_c   1.000
_cell.angle_alpha   90.00
_cell.angle_beta   90.00
_cell.angle_gamma   90.00
#
_symmetry.space_group_name_H-M   'P 1'
#
loop_
_entity.id
_entity.type
_entity.pdbx_description
1 polymer ?
#
loop_
_entity_poly.entity_id
_entity_poly.type
_entity_poly.pdbx_seq_one_letter_code
_entity_poly.pdbx_strand_id
1 'polypeptide(L)'
;MLAYLMILVGSVTVLQANPNASWRYVVAVLPVFPAALVLSIFIRVLTRLNEMQKRIQMQAFGFSLGATALLTFGYGFLEGVGLPHLSWTFVLPLMAILWGVGTAIFTLRYR
;
A
#
# COMPACT_ATOMS: atom_id res chain seq x y z
N MET A 1 -1.12 -12.19 -8.95
CA MET A 1 -1.12 -10.86 -9.61
C MET A 1 -2.14 -10.78 -10.74
N LEU A 2 -2.10 -11.68 -11.74
CA LEU A 2 -3.11 -11.67 -12.82
C LEU A 2 -4.56 -11.78 -12.30
N ALA A 3 -4.86 -12.71 -11.39
CA ALA A 3 -6.20 -12.81 -10.79
C ALA A 3 -6.64 -11.54 -10.04
N TYR A 4 -5.70 -10.88 -9.34
CA TYR A 4 -5.97 -9.59 -8.68
C TYR A 4 -6.31 -8.50 -9.71
N LEU A 5 -5.50 -8.38 -10.77
CA LEU A 5 -5.74 -7.40 -11.84
C LEU A 5 -7.07 -7.65 -12.56
N MET A 6 -7.42 -8.91 -12.83
CA MET A 6 -8.71 -9.26 -13.45
C MET A 6 -9.89 -8.87 -12.55
N ILE A 7 -9.84 -9.17 -11.25
CA ILE A 7 -10.89 -8.80 -10.29
C ILE A 7 -11.00 -7.27 -10.17
N LEU A 8 -9.87 -6.57 -10.09
CA LEU A 8 -9.84 -5.12 -9.98
C LEU A 8 -10.42 -4.45 -11.23
N VAL A 9 -9.92 -4.81 -12.41
CA VAL A 9 -10.39 -4.24 -13.68
C VAL A 9 -11.87 -4.60 -13.90
N GLY A 10 -12.27 -5.84 -13.63
CA GLY A 10 -13.67 -6.27 -13.72
C GLY A 10 -14.60 -5.53 -12.77
N SER A 11 -14.17 -5.29 -11.53
CA SER A 11 -14.94 -4.50 -10.56
C SER A 11 -15.13 -3.06 -11.07
N VAL A 12 -14.06 -2.41 -11.53
CA VAL A 12 -14.13 -1.02 -12.03
C VAL A 12 -15.01 -0.90 -13.27
N THR A 13 -14.89 -1.79 -14.26
CA THR A 13 -15.70 -1.74 -15.48
C THR A 13 -17.19 -1.95 -15.19
N VAL A 14 -17.53 -2.89 -14.31
CA VAL A 14 -18.91 -3.17 -13.90
C VAL A 14 -19.51 -1.98 -13.15
N LEU A 15 -18.73 -1.31 -12.29
CA LEU A 15 -19.17 -0.12 -11.56
C LEU A 15 -19.38 1.09 -12.46
N GLN A 16 -18.51 1.30 -13.45
CA GLN A 16 -18.68 2.38 -14.42
C GLN A 16 -19.92 2.18 -15.30
N ALA A 17 -20.24 0.93 -15.66
CA ALA A 17 -21.44 0.61 -16.43
C ALA A 17 -22.75 0.70 -15.61
N ASN A 18 -22.68 0.61 -14.27
CA ASN A 18 -23.85 0.53 -13.38
C ASN A 18 -23.77 1.52 -12.20
N PRO A 19 -23.73 2.85 -12.45
CA PRO A 19 -23.44 3.84 -11.41
C PRO A 19 -24.49 3.90 -10.29
N ASN A 20 -25.75 3.59 -10.60
CA ASN A 20 -26.89 3.69 -9.67
C ASN A 20 -27.34 2.34 -9.09
N ALA A 21 -26.59 1.27 -9.32
CA ALA A 21 -26.95 -0.05 -8.79
C ALA A 21 -26.83 -0.12 -7.27
N SER A 22 -27.82 -0.72 -6.61
CA SER A 22 -27.82 -0.92 -5.15
C SER A 22 -26.69 -1.82 -4.66
N TRP A 23 -26.22 -2.76 -5.49
CA TRP A 23 -25.13 -3.69 -5.18
C TRP A 23 -23.72 -3.14 -5.41
N ARG A 24 -23.57 -1.88 -5.88
CA ARG A 24 -22.28 -1.28 -6.25
C ARG A 24 -21.23 -1.35 -5.12
N TYR A 25 -21.65 -1.21 -3.87
CA TYR A 25 -20.74 -1.26 -2.72
C TYR A 25 -20.13 -2.66 -2.52
N VAL A 26 -20.89 -3.72 -2.81
CA VAL A 26 -20.39 -5.10 -2.71
C VAL A 26 -19.29 -5.33 -3.76
N VAL A 27 -19.53 -4.87 -4.99
CA VAL A 27 -18.56 -5.01 -6.09
C VAL A 27 -17.33 -4.15 -5.87
N ALA A 28 -17.47 -2.97 -5.27
CA ALA A 28 -16.35 -2.08 -4.93
C ALA A 28 -15.39 -2.70 -3.89
N VAL A 29 -15.88 -3.58 -3.01
CA VAL A 29 -15.07 -4.23 -1.97
C VAL A 29 -14.45 -5.55 -2.45
N LEU A 30 -14.92 -6.14 -3.55
CA LEU A 30 -14.38 -7.40 -4.09
C LEU A 30 -12.83 -7.43 -4.23
N PRO A 31 -12.15 -6.35 -4.70
CA PRO A 31 -10.68 -6.35 -4.80
C PRO A 31 -9.94 -6.47 -3.46
N VAL A 32 -10.62 -6.26 -2.32
CA VAL A 32 -10.02 -6.41 -0.98
C VAL A 32 -9.68 -7.87 -0.69
N PHE A 33 -10.48 -8.82 -1.16
CA PHE A 33 -10.23 -10.25 -0.93
C PHE A 33 -8.89 -10.73 -1.52
N PRO A 34 -8.59 -10.53 -2.82
CA PRO A 34 -7.29 -10.88 -3.36
C PRO A 34 -6.15 -10.04 -2.74
N ALA A 35 -6.40 -8.79 -2.32
CA ALA A 35 -5.39 -8.01 -1.58
C ALA A 35 -5.04 -8.66 -0.22
N ALA A 36 -6.02 -9.18 0.51
CA ALA A 36 -5.80 -9.90 1.77
C ALA A 36 -4.98 -11.19 1.57
N LEU A 37 -5.20 -11.90 0.45
CA LEU A 37 -4.37 -13.06 0.09
C LEU A 37 -2.92 -12.65 -0.19
N VAL A 38 -2.70 -11.56 -0.92
CA VAL A 38 -1.35 -11.02 -1.18
C VAL A 38 -0.67 -10.64 0.14
N LEU A 39 -1.38 -9.98 1.05
CA LEU A 39 -0.88 -9.65 2.39
C LEU A 39 -0.49 -10.92 3.17
N SER A 40 -1.32 -11.96 3.12
CA SER A 40 -1.05 -13.24 3.80
C SER A 40 0.22 -13.91 3.27
N ILE A 41 0.40 -13.90 1.94
CA ILE A 41 1.62 -14.40 1.29
C ILE A 41 2.83 -13.55 1.69
N PHE A 42 2.69 -12.23 1.69
CA PHE A 42 3.75 -11.31 2.05
C PHE A 42 4.24 -11.52 3.48
N ILE A 43 3.34 -11.62 4.45
CA ILE A 43 3.67 -11.93 5.85
C ILE A 43 4.41 -13.27 5.93
N ARG A 44 3.92 -14.29 5.21
CA ARG A 44 4.58 -15.61 5.17
C ARG A 44 6.01 -15.52 4.61
N VAL A 45 6.24 -14.70 3.58
CA VAL A 45 7.59 -14.47 3.05
C VAL A 45 8.49 -13.80 4.10
N LEU A 46 8.00 -12.77 4.79
CA LEU A 46 8.78 -12.08 5.84
C LEU A 46 9.21 -13.04 6.97
N THR A 47 8.34 -13.97 7.39
CA THR A 47 8.68 -14.94 8.45
C THR A 47 9.80 -15.91 8.07
N ARG A 48 9.99 -16.15 6.76
CA ARG A 48 10.98 -17.08 6.21
C ARG A 48 12.33 -16.44 5.90
N LEU A 49 12.45 -15.13 6.07
CA LEU A 49 13.72 -14.42 5.90
C LEU A 49 14.74 -14.85 6.95
N ASN A 50 16.02 -14.80 6.59
CA ASN A 50 17.10 -14.98 7.55
C ASN A 50 17.19 -13.78 8.51
N GLU A 51 17.97 -13.91 9.59
CA GLU A 51 18.03 -12.88 10.64
C GLU A 51 18.51 -11.51 10.13
N MET A 52 19.50 -11.52 9.23
CA MET A 52 20.03 -10.30 8.61
C MET A 52 18.96 -9.58 7.78
N GLN A 53 18.26 -10.31 6.93
CA GLN A 53 17.18 -9.78 6.10
C GLN A 53 16.00 -9.31 6.96
N LYS A 54 15.63 -10.03 8.02
CA LYS A 54 14.59 -9.59 8.97
C LYS A 54 14.97 -8.25 9.62
N ARG A 55 16.22 -8.07 10.04
CA ARG A 55 16.71 -6.80 10.60
C ARG A 55 16.63 -5.66 9.58
N ILE A 56 17.08 -5.88 8.35
CA ILE A 56 16.98 -4.89 7.26
C ILE A 56 15.52 -4.50 7.03
N GLN A 57 14.63 -5.49 6.91
CA GLN A 57 13.22 -5.27 6.68
C GLN A 57 12.57 -4.51 7.83
N MET A 58 12.86 -4.86 9.07
CA MET A 58 12.35 -4.15 10.25
C MET A 58 12.76 -2.67 10.24
N GLN A 59 14.03 -2.37 9.94
CA GLN A 59 14.52 -0.98 9.85
C GLN A 59 13.87 -0.24 8.67
N ALA A 60 13.73 -0.90 7.52
CA ALA A 60 13.09 -0.34 6.34
C ALA A 60 11.60 -0.03 6.60
N PHE A 61 10.86 -0.91 7.27
CA PHE A 61 9.47 -0.67 7.66
C PHE A 61 9.34 0.47 8.68
N GLY A 62 10.21 0.51 9.69
CA GLY A 62 10.23 1.59 10.67
C GLY A 62 10.48 2.95 10.00
N PHE A 63 11.47 3.00 9.10
CA PHE A 63 11.73 4.19 8.29
C PHE A 63 10.54 4.57 7.41
N SER A 64 9.99 3.62 6.65
CA SER A 64 8.89 3.90 5.72
C SER A 64 7.65 4.38 6.45
N LEU A 65 7.31 3.79 7.59
CA LEU A 65 6.16 4.18 8.40
C LEU A 65 6.35 5.60 8.94
N GLY A 66 7.50 5.89 9.56
CA GLY A 66 7.79 7.21 10.13
C GLY A 66 7.83 8.31 9.05
N ALA A 67 8.51 8.06 7.94
CA ALA A 67 8.60 8.99 6.83
C ALA A 67 7.24 9.21 6.15
N THR A 68 6.43 8.16 5.96
CA THR A 68 5.08 8.28 5.42
C THR A 68 4.22 9.14 6.34
N ALA A 69 4.21 8.84 7.64
CA ALA A 69 3.43 9.60 8.62
C ALA A 69 3.81 11.09 8.63
N LEU A 70 5.11 11.40 8.62
CA LEU A 70 5.60 12.78 8.57
C LEU A 70 5.14 13.50 7.30
N LEU A 71 5.23 12.85 6.13
CA LEU A 71 4.80 13.43 4.86
C LEU A 71 3.29 13.63 4.79
N THR A 72 2.50 12.62 5.19
CA THR A 72 1.04 12.69 5.15
C THR A 72 0.48 13.68 6.16
N PHE A 73 1.06 13.78 7.36
CA PHE A 73 0.66 14.80 8.34
C PHE A 73 1.08 16.20 7.90
N GLY A 74 2.30 16.34 7.39
CA GLY A 74 2.76 17.60 6.79
C GLY A 74 1.82 18.07 5.69
N TYR A 75 1.42 17.17 4.79
CA TYR A 75 0.44 17.47 3.74
C TYR A 75 -0.95 17.79 4.31
N GLY A 76 -1.40 17.07 5.34
CA GLY A 76 -2.68 17.36 6.00
C GLY A 76 -2.74 18.77 6.61
N PHE A 77 -1.63 19.26 7.18
CA PHE A 77 -1.55 20.66 7.63
C PHE A 77 -1.62 21.65 6.46
N LEU A 78 -1.01 21.30 5.33
CA LEU A 78 -1.09 22.09 4.10
C LEU A 78 -2.52 22.12 3.53
N GLU A 79 -3.26 21.01 3.57
CA GLU A 79 -4.69 20.99 3.23
C GLU A 79 -5.48 21.96 4.10
N GLY A 80 -5.14 22.04 5.40
CA GLY A 80 -5.76 22.98 6.34
C GLY A 80 -5.59 24.46 6.00
N VAL A 81 -4.60 24.83 5.17
CA VAL A 81 -4.38 26.20 4.70
C VAL A 81 -4.75 26.42 3.23
N GLY A 82 -5.41 25.44 2.60
CA GLY A 82 -6.02 25.59 1.28
C GLY A 82 -5.41 24.75 0.15
N LEU A 83 -4.49 23.81 0.43
CA LEU A 83 -4.10 22.82 -0.58
C LEU A 83 -5.25 21.84 -0.90
N PRO A 84 -5.28 21.29 -2.12
CA PRO A 84 -6.31 20.34 -2.52
C PRO A 84 -6.23 19.02 -1.74
N HIS A 85 -7.37 18.38 -1.53
CA HIS A 85 -7.43 17.11 -0.80
C HIS A 85 -6.76 15.97 -1.58
N LEU A 86 -5.83 15.27 -0.93
CA LEU A 86 -5.14 14.12 -1.49
C LEU A 86 -5.83 12.82 -1.08
N SER A 87 -6.16 12.00 -2.09
CA SER A 87 -6.76 10.69 -1.86
C SER A 87 -5.88 9.77 -1.01
N TRP A 88 -6.47 9.11 -0.04
CA TRP A 88 -5.79 8.13 0.82
C TRP A 88 -5.22 6.94 0.05
N THR A 89 -5.66 6.72 -1.19
CA THR A 89 -5.10 5.72 -2.11
C THR A 89 -3.61 5.93 -2.39
N PHE A 90 -3.06 7.13 -2.18
CA PHE A 90 -1.64 7.43 -2.37
C PHE A 90 -0.75 7.08 -1.17
N VAL A 91 -1.33 6.90 0.01
CA VAL A 91 -0.57 6.63 1.25
C VAL A 91 0.20 5.31 1.15
N LEU A 92 -0.47 4.25 0.69
CA LEU A 92 0.13 2.92 0.57
C LEU A 92 1.25 2.87 -0.49
N PRO A 93 1.06 3.40 -1.72
CA PRO A 93 2.14 3.54 -2.70
C PRO A 93 3.33 4.35 -2.19
N LEU A 94 3.09 5.48 -1.50
CA LEU A 94 4.15 6.28 -0.90
C LEU A 94 4.95 5.46 0.13
N MET A 95 4.26 4.75 1.01
CA MET A 95 4.91 3.89 2.01
C MET A 95 5.71 2.76 1.34
N ALA A 96 5.18 2.15 0.28
CA ALA A 96 5.86 1.10 -0.47
C ALA A 96 7.15 1.60 -1.15
N ILE A 97 7.13 2.81 -1.72
CA ILE A 97 8.32 3.46 -2.30
C ILE A 97 9.35 3.72 -1.21
N LEU A 98 8.94 4.32 -0.09
CA LEU A 98 9.83 4.60 1.04
C LEU A 98 10.40 3.33 1.67
N TRP A 99 9.63 2.25 1.71
CA TRP A 99 10.09 0.94 2.15
C TRP A 99 11.13 0.35 1.20
N GLY A 100 10.94 0.47 -0.12
CA GLY A 100 11.93 0.08 -1.12
C GLY A 100 13.24 0.86 -0.99
N VAL A 101 13.14 2.19 -0.81
CA VAL A 101 14.30 3.07 -0.55
C VAL A 101 15.01 2.67 0.75
N GLY A 102 14.26 2.50 1.84
CA GLY A 102 14.81 2.06 3.13
C GLY A 102 15.52 0.71 3.02
N THR A 103 14.90 -0.25 2.32
CA THR A 103 15.50 -1.57 2.08
C THR A 103 16.83 -1.45 1.32
N ALA A 104 16.89 -0.63 0.27
CA ALA A 104 18.13 -0.40 -0.49
C ALA A 104 19.23 0.21 0.39
N ILE A 105 18.91 1.27 1.14
CA ILE A 105 19.85 1.97 2.03
C ILE A 105 20.40 1.00 3.09
N PHE A 106 19.54 0.28 3.79
CA PHE A 106 19.97 -0.64 4.84
C PHE A 106 20.72 -1.85 4.28
N THR A 107 20.34 -2.36 3.10
CA THR A 107 21.08 -3.45 2.44
C THR A 107 22.51 -3.02 2.09
N LEU A 108 22.71 -1.81 1.57
CA LEU A 108 24.04 -1.28 1.26
C LEU A 108 24.90 -1.05 2.51
N ARG A 109 24.27 -0.75 3.66
CA ARG A 109 24.97 -0.50 4.92
C ARG A 109 25.49 -1.77 5.61
N TYR A 110 24.87 -2.93 5.36
CA TYR A 110 25.27 -4.22 5.96
C TYR A 110 26.05 -5.12 4.99
N ARG A 111 26.40 -4.62 3.80
CA ARG A 111 27.42 -5.23 2.95
C ARG A 111 28.80 -4.81 3.41
#